data_AF-A0A843JU81-F1
#
_entry.id   AF-A0A843JU81-F1
#
_cell.length_a   1.000
_cell.length_b   1.000
_cell.length_c   1.000
_cell.angle_alpha   90.00
_cell.angle_beta   90.00
_cell.angle_gamma   90.00
#
_symmetry.space_group_name_H-M   'P 1'
#
loop_
_entity.id
_entity.type
_entity.pdbx_description
1 polymer ?
#
loop_
_entity_poly.entity_id
_entity_poly.type
_entity_poly.pdbx_seq_one_letter_code
_entity_poly.pdbx_strand_id
1 'polypeptide(L)'
;DRLVVAPDQIRTIIKIFKERLFTEIFPGRKIVPKTLIFAKDDSHAEDIVNIVREEFGQRDEFCKKITYRTMEEKPEDLISSFRNSYNPRIAVTVDMISTGTDIKPLECLIFMRDIKSRVYFEQMKGRGTRTISTTDLRGVTPDAYIKTHFVVIDAVGVCETDKTDSMPLERVKNVPLEKLLIGMALRKKNKDIITSLASRLSKIDLQMNEKEKQEIQNITGKKMNQIVNELLDVVDPDKTIEKAKEMFNTDEPTKEELNKATEKLFDTASKPFDNPKFRSKIIEIKKKNEQIIDNISKDEVIFAGFNDLAAEKARIIVNSFKNFIHENKDELTALQIIYSNPYPTRFLTYDAIKELAEAIERPPYYLTTDKLWAAYEKLEKSKVKGAGPHKLLTDIVSLLKFELGESKILEPFSYTVDKRFEEWISNKKRQGITFTEEQIEWLRMIKDHIATSISITKDDLEQTPFHNKGGLFKANKIFDGNIDNVIKDLQEALVSK
;
A
#
# COMPACT_ATOMS: atom_id res chain seq x y z
N ASP A 1 -28.09 25.33 17.24
CA ASP A 1 -28.68 24.09 16.69
C ASP A 1 -28.35 23.94 15.22
N ARG A 2 -27.26 23.21 14.90
CA ARG A 2 -27.07 22.65 13.57
C ARG A 2 -27.83 21.32 13.55
N LEU A 3 -29.05 21.32 13.01
CA LEU A 3 -29.91 20.13 12.96
C LEU A 3 -30.19 19.81 11.49
N VAL A 4 -29.96 18.54 11.12
CA VAL A 4 -30.49 17.98 9.87
C VAL A 4 -31.92 17.57 10.17
N VAL A 5 -32.89 18.29 9.60
CA VAL A 5 -34.33 17.98 9.76
C VAL A 5 -35.09 18.15 8.46
N ALA A 6 -34.53 18.87 7.48
CA ALA A 6 -35.16 19.00 6.18
C ALA A 6 -35.03 17.67 5.41
N PRO A 7 -36.12 17.14 4.82
CA PRO A 7 -36.08 15.91 4.03
C PRO A 7 -35.01 15.91 2.94
N ASP A 8 -34.80 17.04 2.26
CA ASP A 8 -33.76 17.18 1.23
C ASP A 8 -32.34 17.04 1.80
N GLN A 9 -32.09 17.52 3.02
CA GLN A 9 -30.79 17.37 3.68
C GLN A 9 -30.56 15.91 4.05
N ILE A 10 -31.56 15.25 4.65
CA ILE A 10 -31.52 13.81 4.98
C ILE A 10 -31.23 13.00 3.71
N ARG A 11 -31.97 13.27 2.63
CA ARG A 11 -31.80 12.61 1.33
C ARG A 11 -30.40 12.81 0.76
N THR A 12 -29.87 14.03 0.81
CA THR A 12 -28.51 14.35 0.35
C THR A 12 -27.47 13.53 1.12
N ILE A 13 -27.57 13.48 2.45
CA ILE A 13 -26.64 12.72 3.30
C ILE A 13 -26.71 11.22 2.99
N ILE A 14 -27.91 10.66 2.90
CA ILE A 14 -28.12 9.24 2.61
C ILE A 14 -27.63 8.86 1.21
N LYS A 15 -27.87 9.72 0.21
CA LYS A 15 -27.40 9.52 -1.16
C LYS A 15 -25.88 9.51 -1.24
N ILE A 16 -25.22 10.49 -0.62
CA ILE A 16 -23.74 10.55 -0.56
C ILE A 16 -23.19 9.34 0.19
N PHE A 17 -23.81 8.95 1.30
CA PHE A 17 -23.43 7.74 2.04
C PHE A 17 -23.49 6.51 1.15
N LYS A 18 -24.61 6.31 0.43
CA LYS A 18 -24.79 5.17 -0.50
C LYS A 18 -23.75 5.18 -1.62
N GLU A 19 -23.50 6.32 -2.26
CA GLU A 19 -22.56 6.46 -3.38
C GLU A 19 -21.11 6.16 -2.96
N ARG A 20 -20.73 6.55 -1.74
CA ARG A 20 -19.37 6.36 -1.21
C ARG A 20 -19.18 5.06 -0.45
N LEU A 21 -20.26 4.37 -0.11
CA LEU A 21 -20.24 3.21 0.78
C LEU A 21 -19.31 2.11 0.28
N PHE A 22 -19.40 1.75 -0.99
CA PHE A 22 -18.69 0.63 -1.60
C PHE A 22 -17.41 1.04 -2.34
N THR A 23 -17.11 2.33 -2.38
CA THR A 23 -15.98 2.92 -3.12
C THR A 23 -14.94 3.50 -2.18
N GLU A 24 -15.35 4.33 -1.23
CA GLU A 24 -14.45 5.01 -0.29
C GLU A 24 -14.50 4.41 1.11
N ILE A 25 -15.70 4.11 1.62
CA ILE A 25 -15.90 3.74 3.03
C ILE A 25 -15.52 2.26 3.26
N PHE A 26 -16.06 1.34 2.44
CA PHE A 26 -15.74 -0.07 2.46
C PHE A 26 -15.52 -0.61 1.03
N PRO A 27 -14.35 -0.35 0.42
CA PRO A 27 -14.05 -0.82 -0.93
C PRO A 27 -14.12 -2.35 -1.02
N GLY A 28 -14.73 -2.86 -2.09
CA GLY A 28 -14.87 -4.29 -2.37
C GLY A 28 -16.01 -5.01 -1.64
N ARG A 29 -16.77 -4.31 -0.78
CA ARG A 29 -18.01 -4.84 -0.22
C ARG A 29 -19.16 -4.68 -1.22
N LYS A 30 -20.17 -5.54 -1.09
CA LYS A 30 -21.46 -5.48 -1.81
C LYS A 30 -22.63 -5.32 -0.84
N ILE A 31 -22.45 -5.70 0.42
CA ILE A 31 -23.48 -5.68 1.45
C ILE A 31 -23.26 -4.47 2.36
N VAL A 32 -24.32 -3.71 2.59
CA VAL A 32 -24.30 -2.55 3.49
C VAL A 32 -23.90 -3.01 4.89
N PRO A 33 -22.84 -2.50 5.51
CA PRO A 33 -22.45 -2.85 6.88
C PRO A 33 -23.54 -2.50 7.90
N LYS A 34 -23.49 -3.10 9.09
CA LYS A 34 -24.42 -2.72 10.17
C LYS A 34 -24.19 -1.26 10.52
N THR A 35 -25.24 -0.46 10.31
CA THR A 35 -25.20 1.00 10.40
C THR A 35 -26.23 1.49 11.41
N LEU A 36 -25.81 2.39 12.30
CA LEU A 36 -26.68 3.02 13.28
C LEU A 36 -26.76 4.52 13.01
N ILE A 37 -27.97 5.04 12.86
CA ILE A 37 -28.23 6.47 12.63
C ILE A 37 -28.86 7.07 13.89
N PHE A 38 -28.29 8.16 14.38
CA PHE A 38 -28.79 8.92 15.52
C PHE A 38 -29.67 10.08 15.05
N ALA A 39 -30.97 9.91 15.25
CA ALA A 39 -32.02 10.87 14.94
C ALA A 39 -32.32 11.77 16.14
N LYS A 40 -32.84 12.98 15.84
CA LYS A 40 -33.17 14.03 16.81
C LYS A 40 -34.30 13.62 17.75
N ASP A 41 -35.40 13.15 17.18
CA ASP A 41 -36.64 12.79 17.83
C ASP A 41 -37.34 11.68 17.01
N ASP A 42 -38.48 11.19 17.49
CA ASP A 42 -39.16 10.04 16.87
C ASP A 42 -39.71 10.37 15.47
N SER A 43 -40.17 11.60 15.25
CA SER A 43 -40.63 12.05 13.93
C SER A 43 -39.47 12.07 12.94
N HIS A 44 -38.34 12.65 13.34
CA HIS A 44 -37.15 12.67 12.51
C HIS A 44 -36.63 11.25 12.21
N ALA A 45 -36.71 10.33 13.17
CA ALA A 45 -36.35 8.94 12.95
C ALA A 45 -37.21 8.28 11.87
N GLU A 46 -38.51 8.58 11.84
CA GLU A 46 -39.44 8.10 10.81
C GLU A 46 -39.07 8.63 9.41
N ASP A 47 -38.80 9.93 9.30
CA ASP A 47 -38.39 10.56 8.04
C ASP A 47 -37.11 9.94 7.49
N ILE A 48 -36.11 9.69 8.35
CA ILE A 48 -34.86 9.03 7.97
C ILE A 48 -35.13 7.61 7.45
N VAL A 49 -35.97 6.82 8.14
CA VAL A 49 -36.27 5.45 7.74
C VAL A 49 -36.90 5.41 6.35
N ASN A 50 -37.86 6.30 6.09
CA ASN A 50 -38.53 6.38 4.78
C ASN A 50 -37.54 6.74 3.67
N ILE A 51 -36.71 7.78 3.88
CA ILE A 51 -35.73 8.22 2.90
C ILE A 51 -34.65 7.16 2.67
N VAL A 52 -34.19 6.47 3.71
CA VAL A 52 -33.22 5.37 3.57
C VAL A 52 -33.79 4.25 2.70
N ARG A 53 -35.05 3.87 2.91
CA ARG A 53 -35.70 2.81 2.11
C ARG A 53 -35.85 3.23 0.65
N GLU A 54 -36.28 4.46 0.40
CA GLU A 54 -36.38 5.03 -0.94
C GLU A 54 -35.03 5.05 -1.67
N GLU A 55 -34.00 5.66 -1.05
CA GLU A 55 -32.70 5.84 -1.68
C GLU A 55 -31.97 4.52 -1.90
N PHE A 56 -32.09 3.55 -0.99
CA PHE A 56 -31.51 2.22 -1.18
C PHE A 56 -32.36 1.30 -2.08
N GLY A 57 -33.62 1.68 -2.37
CA GLY A 57 -34.56 0.83 -3.10
C GLY A 57 -34.88 -0.47 -2.36
N GLN A 58 -34.93 -0.41 -1.02
CA GLN A 58 -35.05 -1.58 -0.13
C GLN A 58 -36.38 -1.58 0.63
N ARG A 59 -36.79 -2.78 1.09
CA ARG A 59 -38.05 -3.00 1.82
C ARG A 59 -37.93 -2.68 3.31
N ASP A 60 -39.06 -2.78 4.02
CA ASP A 60 -39.21 -2.50 5.45
C ASP A 60 -38.17 -3.21 6.34
N GLU A 61 -37.80 -4.45 6.00
CA GLU A 61 -36.82 -5.25 6.74
C GLU A 61 -35.40 -4.67 6.72
N PHE A 62 -35.05 -3.85 5.72
CA PHE A 62 -33.68 -3.36 5.54
C PHE A 62 -33.30 -2.26 6.54
N CYS A 63 -34.22 -1.32 6.78
CA CYS A 63 -34.02 -0.21 7.69
C CYS A 63 -35.17 -0.12 8.69
N LYS A 64 -34.88 -0.18 9.99
CA LYS A 64 -35.89 -0.18 11.06
C LYS A 64 -35.65 0.95 12.05
N LYS A 65 -36.74 1.56 12.52
CA LYS A 65 -36.74 2.48 13.66
C LYS A 65 -36.70 1.67 14.96
N ILE A 66 -35.79 2.04 15.87
CA ILE A 66 -35.69 1.44 17.22
C ILE A 66 -35.83 2.58 18.24
N THR A 67 -37.06 2.80 18.71
CA THR A 67 -37.39 3.82 19.72
C THR A 67 -38.29 3.23 20.81
N TYR A 68 -38.39 3.92 21.95
CA TYR A 68 -39.23 3.52 23.08
C TYR A 68 -40.72 3.39 22.75
N ARG A 69 -41.18 3.93 21.61
CA ARG A 69 -42.59 3.96 21.17
C ARG A 69 -42.84 3.12 19.92
N THR A 70 -42.06 2.06 19.71
CA THR A 70 -42.30 1.15 18.58
C THR A 70 -43.59 0.38 18.86
N MET A 71 -44.65 0.63 18.07
CA MET A 71 -46.00 0.09 18.32
C MET A 71 -46.18 -1.37 17.87
N GLU A 72 -45.33 -1.86 16.96
CA GLU A 72 -45.54 -3.11 16.23
C GLU A 72 -44.61 -4.26 16.70
N GLU A 73 -43.38 -3.95 17.10
CA GLU A 73 -42.35 -4.93 17.49
C GLU A 73 -41.68 -4.50 18.80
N LYS A 74 -41.33 -5.48 19.65
CA LYS A 74 -40.60 -5.19 20.90
C LYS A 74 -39.19 -4.72 20.56
N PRO A 75 -38.72 -3.60 21.13
CA PRO A 75 -37.39 -3.10 20.83
C PRO A 75 -36.25 -4.09 21.13
N GLU A 76 -36.39 -4.96 22.14
CA GLU A 76 -35.41 -5.99 22.47
C GLU A 76 -35.22 -6.98 21.31
N ASP A 77 -36.31 -7.35 20.63
CA ASP A 77 -36.30 -8.26 19.49
C ASP A 77 -35.66 -7.59 18.27
N LEU A 78 -35.94 -6.30 18.05
CA LEU A 78 -35.30 -5.48 17.01
C LEU A 78 -33.79 -5.30 17.26
N ILE A 79 -33.37 -5.12 18.51
CA ILE A 79 -31.95 -5.04 18.87
C ILE A 79 -31.27 -6.40 18.67
N SER A 80 -31.95 -7.49 19.05
CA SER A 80 -31.45 -8.86 18.88
C SER A 80 -31.28 -9.22 17.40
N SER A 81 -32.27 -8.92 16.56
CA SER A 81 -32.19 -9.13 15.11
C SER A 81 -31.14 -8.24 14.47
N PHE A 82 -31.04 -6.97 14.86
CA PHE A 82 -29.98 -6.08 14.36
C PHE A 82 -28.58 -6.61 14.71
N ARG A 83 -28.42 -7.25 15.88
CA ARG A 83 -27.17 -7.87 16.32
C ARG A 83 -26.85 -9.18 15.59
N ASN A 84 -27.82 -10.08 15.45
CA ASN A 84 -27.54 -11.48 15.12
C ASN A 84 -28.02 -11.91 13.73
N SER A 85 -28.93 -11.15 13.12
CA SER A 85 -29.56 -11.51 11.84
C SER A 85 -28.99 -10.67 10.70
N TYR A 86 -29.16 -11.13 9.46
CA TYR A 86 -28.74 -10.36 8.28
C TYR A 86 -29.40 -8.97 8.26
N ASN A 87 -30.73 -8.92 8.40
CA ASN A 87 -31.54 -7.70 8.48
C ASN A 87 -31.97 -7.42 9.94
N PRO A 88 -32.20 -6.14 10.31
CA PRO A 88 -32.00 -4.94 9.50
C PRO A 88 -30.53 -4.58 9.27
N ARG A 89 -30.20 -3.92 8.16
CA ARG A 89 -28.85 -3.40 7.88
C ARG A 89 -28.62 -2.05 8.53
N ILE A 90 -29.66 -1.22 8.56
CA ILE A 90 -29.62 0.13 9.10
C ILE A 90 -30.66 0.24 10.23
N ALA A 91 -30.22 0.66 11.41
CA ALA A 91 -31.12 0.98 12.51
C ALA A 91 -31.12 2.50 12.74
N VAL A 92 -32.29 3.08 12.95
CA VAL A 92 -32.43 4.50 13.30
C VAL A 92 -32.92 4.60 14.74
N THR A 93 -32.18 5.31 15.58
CA THR A 93 -32.48 5.47 17.02
C THR A 93 -32.47 6.93 17.41
N VAL A 94 -33.22 7.28 18.45
CA VAL A 94 -33.06 8.56 19.17
C VAL A 94 -32.07 8.35 20.31
N ASP A 95 -32.50 7.67 21.37
CA ASP A 95 -31.67 7.42 22.56
C ASP A 95 -31.64 5.94 22.99
N MET A 96 -32.47 5.06 22.39
CA MET A 96 -32.69 3.71 22.92
C MET A 96 -31.48 2.77 22.77
N ILE A 97 -30.76 2.85 21.65
CA ILE A 97 -29.54 2.06 21.45
C ILE A 97 -28.34 2.75 22.11
N SER A 98 -28.51 3.85 22.85
CA SER A 98 -27.38 4.62 23.42
C SER A 98 -26.87 4.10 24.76
N THR A 99 -27.63 3.25 25.47
CA THR A 99 -27.27 2.66 26.78
C THR A 99 -27.19 1.13 26.71
N GLY A 100 -26.05 0.55 27.10
CA GLY A 100 -25.92 -0.88 27.48
C GLY A 100 -25.98 -1.98 26.39
N THR A 101 -26.46 -1.71 25.17
CA THR A 101 -26.61 -2.77 24.15
C THR A 101 -25.28 -3.11 23.45
N ASP A 102 -24.93 -4.40 23.43
CA ASP A 102 -23.69 -4.92 22.81
C ASP A 102 -23.90 -5.39 21.37
N ILE A 103 -23.66 -4.51 20.39
CA ILE A 103 -23.76 -4.82 18.95
C ILE A 103 -22.34 -4.86 18.35
N LYS A 104 -21.64 -5.99 18.52
CA LYS A 104 -20.27 -6.17 18.01
C LYS A 104 -20.12 -6.00 16.49
N PRO A 105 -21.07 -6.44 15.64
CA PRO A 105 -20.95 -6.28 14.18
C PRO A 105 -21.11 -4.84 13.67
N LEU A 106 -21.33 -3.85 14.53
CA LEU A 106 -21.58 -2.46 14.13
C LEU A 106 -20.32 -1.83 13.51
N GLU A 107 -20.44 -1.36 12.28
CA GLU A 107 -19.31 -0.83 11.48
C GLU A 107 -19.52 0.63 11.06
N CYS A 108 -20.75 1.18 11.13
CA CYS A 108 -21.06 2.57 10.79
C CYS A 108 -21.92 3.26 11.85
N LEU A 109 -21.56 4.50 12.19
CA LEU A 109 -22.34 5.42 13.00
C LEU A 109 -22.61 6.70 12.21
N ILE A 110 -23.86 7.13 12.10
CA ILE A 110 -24.25 8.37 11.41
C ILE A 110 -24.93 9.30 12.41
N PHE A 111 -24.41 10.51 12.57
CA PHE A 111 -24.97 11.54 13.44
C PHE A 111 -25.73 12.58 12.60
N MET A 112 -27.06 12.58 12.75
CA MET A 112 -27.95 13.58 12.13
C MET A 112 -28.51 14.59 13.14
N ARG A 113 -28.05 14.51 14.40
CA ARG A 113 -28.39 15.45 15.47
C ARG A 113 -27.13 15.90 16.20
N ASP A 114 -27.19 17.11 16.75
CA ASP A 114 -26.18 17.59 17.67
C ASP A 114 -26.27 16.82 19.01
N ILE A 115 -25.12 16.54 19.61
CA ILE A 115 -24.99 15.81 20.88
C ILE A 115 -24.36 16.74 21.90
N LYS A 116 -25.20 17.23 22.82
CA LYS A 116 -24.79 18.25 23.80
C LYS A 116 -23.82 17.73 24.85
N SER A 117 -23.87 16.44 25.18
CA SER A 117 -23.07 15.80 26.25
C SER A 117 -21.90 15.01 25.68
N ARG A 118 -20.68 15.35 26.12
CA ARG A 118 -19.43 14.67 25.75
C ARG A 118 -19.42 13.19 26.15
N VAL A 119 -19.78 12.90 27.40
CA VAL A 119 -19.84 11.53 27.94
C VAL A 119 -20.80 10.68 27.09
N TYR A 120 -21.89 11.28 26.65
CA TYR A 120 -22.89 10.62 25.82
C TYR A 120 -22.38 10.33 24.40
N PHE A 121 -21.63 11.25 23.79
CA PHE A 121 -20.98 11.03 22.49
C PHE A 121 -19.93 9.92 22.53
N GLU A 122 -19.09 9.88 23.57
CA GLU A 122 -18.09 8.81 23.75
C GLU A 122 -18.77 7.44 23.94
N GLN A 123 -19.87 7.38 24.70
CA GLN A 123 -20.67 6.16 24.83
C GLN A 123 -21.24 5.69 23.50
N MET A 124 -21.63 6.61 22.62
CA MET A 124 -22.10 6.26 21.26
C MET A 124 -20.95 5.72 20.40
N LYS A 125 -19.78 6.34 20.44
CA LYS A 125 -18.57 5.88 19.70
C LYS A 125 -18.05 4.53 20.18
N GLY A 126 -18.06 4.29 21.50
CA GLY A 126 -17.61 3.04 22.12
C GLY A 126 -18.37 1.80 21.64
N ARG A 127 -19.48 1.97 20.90
CA ARG A 127 -20.23 0.88 20.27
C ARG A 127 -19.54 0.36 19.02
N GLY A 128 -18.91 1.25 18.25
CA GLY A 128 -18.18 0.91 17.04
C GLY A 128 -16.82 0.27 17.31
N THR A 129 -16.19 0.58 18.45
CA THR A 129 -14.84 0.10 18.83
C THR A 129 -14.80 -1.38 19.24
N ARG A 130 -15.96 -2.02 19.43
CA ARG A 130 -16.03 -3.42 19.87
C ARG A 130 -15.47 -4.36 18.82
N THR A 131 -14.61 -5.29 19.25
CA THR A 131 -14.03 -6.32 18.41
C THR A 131 -15.00 -7.48 18.20
N ILE A 132 -14.89 -8.15 17.05
CA ILE A 132 -15.70 -9.31 16.65
C ILE A 132 -14.81 -10.29 15.88
N SER A 133 -15.06 -11.59 16.04
CA SER A 133 -14.35 -12.61 15.26
C SER A 133 -14.76 -12.54 13.78
N THR A 134 -13.89 -12.99 12.88
CA THR A 134 -14.20 -13.03 11.44
C THR A 134 -15.39 -13.94 11.14
N THR A 135 -15.50 -15.06 11.84
CA THR A 135 -16.62 -16.01 11.73
C THR A 135 -17.95 -15.37 12.12
N ASP A 136 -18.01 -14.71 13.29
CA ASP A 136 -19.25 -14.08 13.77
C ASP A 136 -19.67 -12.92 12.88
N LEU A 137 -18.71 -12.13 12.39
CA LEU A 137 -18.98 -11.03 11.47
C LEU A 137 -19.54 -11.55 10.14
N ARG A 138 -18.98 -12.62 9.58
CA ARG A 138 -19.48 -13.27 8.36
C ARG A 138 -20.88 -13.86 8.54
N GLY A 139 -21.20 -14.35 9.73
CA GLY A 139 -22.55 -14.84 10.05
C GLY A 139 -23.63 -13.77 9.86
N VAL A 140 -23.29 -12.50 10.09
CA VAL A 140 -24.21 -11.37 9.99
C VAL A 140 -24.03 -10.58 8.69
N THR A 141 -22.81 -10.52 8.17
CA THR A 141 -22.43 -9.80 6.95
C THR A 141 -21.51 -10.69 6.10
N PRO A 142 -22.06 -11.53 5.19
CA PRO A 142 -21.31 -12.61 4.53
C PRO A 142 -20.06 -12.20 3.73
N ASP A 143 -20.05 -11.02 3.12
CA ASP A 143 -18.89 -10.47 2.39
C ASP A 143 -17.90 -9.71 3.34
N ALA A 144 -18.16 -9.76 4.64
CA ALA A 144 -17.27 -9.68 5.80
C ALA A 144 -15.92 -10.37 5.66
N TYR A 145 -14.80 -9.69 5.44
CA TYR A 145 -13.51 -10.33 5.75
C TYR A 145 -13.15 -10.21 7.23
N ILE A 146 -12.93 -8.99 7.70
CA ILE A 146 -12.55 -8.67 9.08
C ILE A 146 -12.95 -7.23 9.42
N LYS A 147 -13.29 -6.97 10.68
CA LYS A 147 -13.53 -5.61 11.19
C LYS A 147 -12.21 -4.98 11.63
N THR A 148 -11.64 -4.10 10.81
CA THR A 148 -10.39 -3.36 11.13
C THR A 148 -10.65 -1.98 11.72
N HIS A 149 -11.81 -1.41 11.42
CA HIS A 149 -12.22 -0.08 11.85
C HIS A 149 -13.74 0.03 11.83
N PHE A 150 -14.25 1.14 12.35
CA PHE A 150 -15.64 1.58 12.17
C PHE A 150 -15.61 3.04 11.70
N VAL A 151 -16.66 3.45 11.00
CA VAL A 151 -16.76 4.79 10.42
C VAL A 151 -17.78 5.61 11.17
N VAL A 152 -17.42 6.87 11.45
CA VAL A 152 -18.32 7.89 11.99
C VAL A 152 -18.58 8.90 10.88
N ILE A 153 -19.84 9.08 10.55
CA ILE A 153 -20.32 10.10 9.62
C ILE A 153 -21.03 11.16 10.44
N ASP A 154 -20.47 12.36 10.42
CA ASP A 154 -21.00 13.50 11.13
C ASP A 154 -21.61 14.49 10.14
N ALA A 155 -22.94 14.57 10.12
CA ALA A 155 -23.67 15.41 9.17
C ALA A 155 -24.00 16.81 9.74
N VAL A 156 -23.72 17.07 11.01
CA VAL A 156 -24.08 18.32 11.70
C VAL A 156 -22.87 19.05 12.31
N GLY A 157 -21.69 18.43 12.28
CA GLY A 157 -20.47 18.97 12.88
C GLY A 157 -20.36 18.69 14.39
N VAL A 158 -20.92 17.59 14.89
CA VAL A 158 -20.70 17.13 16.28
C VAL A 158 -19.20 17.02 16.61
N CYS A 159 -18.41 16.52 15.66
CA CYS A 159 -16.94 16.40 15.75
C CYS A 159 -16.21 17.75 15.61
N GLU A 160 -16.88 18.80 15.13
CA GLU A 160 -16.32 20.15 14.98
C GLU A 160 -16.56 21.02 16.23
N THR A 161 -17.56 20.68 17.04
CA THR A 161 -17.79 21.36 18.33
C THR A 161 -16.84 20.81 19.39
N ASP A 162 -16.25 21.73 20.15
CA ASP A 162 -15.18 21.59 21.14
C ASP A 162 -15.53 20.65 22.34
N LYS A 163 -15.89 19.40 22.05
CA LYS A 163 -16.51 18.47 23.02
C LYS A 163 -16.00 17.03 22.93
N THR A 164 -14.83 16.77 22.35
CA THR A 164 -14.32 15.39 22.27
C THR A 164 -12.80 15.31 22.45
N ASP A 165 -12.35 14.46 23.38
CA ASP A 165 -10.96 13.97 23.44
C ASP A 165 -10.70 12.91 22.35
N SER A 166 -11.76 12.42 21.69
CA SER A 166 -11.67 11.43 20.62
C SER A 166 -11.59 12.06 19.23
N MET A 167 -10.66 13.01 19.06
CA MET A 167 -10.19 13.39 17.73
C MET A 167 -9.45 12.20 17.09
N PRO A 168 -9.50 12.00 15.76
CA PRO A 168 -8.63 11.04 15.10
C PRO A 168 -7.19 11.30 15.56
N LEU A 169 -6.51 10.26 16.07
CA LEU A 169 -5.14 10.43 16.53
C LEU A 169 -4.26 10.96 15.37
N GLU A 170 -4.58 10.55 14.13
CA GLU A 170 -4.01 11.10 12.90
C GLU A 170 -4.63 12.46 12.52
N ARG A 171 -3.92 13.53 12.84
CA ARG A 171 -4.32 14.93 12.59
C ARG A 171 -3.59 15.58 11.40
N VAL A 172 -2.43 15.06 10.99
CA VAL A 172 -1.63 15.60 9.86
C VAL A 172 -1.37 14.56 8.77
N LYS A 173 -2.45 14.10 8.12
CA LYS A 173 -2.43 13.06 7.07
C LYS A 173 -1.46 13.36 5.92
N ASN A 174 -1.27 14.64 5.57
CA ASN A 174 -0.43 15.07 4.46
C ASN A 174 1.07 15.15 4.80
N VAL A 175 1.44 14.96 6.08
CA VAL A 175 2.85 15.00 6.50
C VAL A 175 3.42 13.58 6.48
N PRO A 176 4.50 13.30 5.73
CA PRO A 176 5.15 11.99 5.73
C PRO A 176 5.65 11.55 7.11
N LEU A 177 5.68 10.24 7.37
CA LEU A 177 6.10 9.68 8.67
C LEU A 177 7.53 10.11 9.02
N GLU A 178 8.40 10.16 8.02
CA GLU A 178 9.79 10.61 8.11
C GLU A 178 9.87 12.02 8.71
N LYS A 179 9.00 12.93 8.25
CA LYS A 179 8.95 14.30 8.77
C LYS A 179 8.44 14.36 10.22
N LEU A 180 7.51 13.47 10.60
CA LEU A 180 7.04 13.39 11.99
C LEU A 180 8.13 12.85 12.93
N LEU A 181 8.87 11.82 12.50
CA LEU A 181 10.00 11.26 13.24
C LEU A 181 11.13 12.28 13.43
N ILE A 182 11.46 13.03 12.37
CA ILE A 182 12.44 14.13 12.46
C ILE A 182 11.90 15.27 13.35
N GLY A 183 10.60 15.58 13.27
CA GLY A 183 9.96 16.57 14.12
C GLY A 183 10.11 16.28 15.62
N MET A 184 9.98 15.01 16.02
CA MET A 184 10.21 14.58 17.40
C MET A 184 11.68 14.67 17.81
N ALA A 185 12.61 14.25 16.93
CA ALA A 185 14.05 14.37 17.19
C ALA A 185 14.49 15.85 17.34
N LEU A 186 13.84 16.76 16.62
CA LEU A 186 14.06 18.21 16.73
C LEU A 186 13.26 18.86 17.89
N ARG A 187 12.63 18.06 18.76
CA ARG A 187 11.86 18.52 19.92
C ARG A 187 10.74 19.52 19.58
N LYS A 188 10.08 19.34 18.43
CA LYS A 188 8.92 20.17 18.05
C LYS A 188 7.71 19.80 18.90
N LYS A 189 7.38 20.66 19.87
CA LYS A 189 6.23 20.54 20.77
C LYS A 189 4.92 20.93 20.06
N ASN A 190 4.47 20.09 19.12
CA ASN A 190 3.18 20.26 18.45
C ASN A 190 2.30 19.04 18.75
N LYS A 191 1.18 19.28 19.44
CA LYS A 191 0.23 18.23 19.85
C LYS A 191 -0.24 17.39 18.67
N ASP A 192 -0.57 18.01 17.54
CA ASP A 192 -1.07 17.29 16.37
C ASP A 192 -0.02 16.37 15.74
N ILE A 193 1.25 16.77 15.77
CA ILE A 193 2.38 15.94 15.31
C ILE A 193 2.56 14.74 16.24
N ILE A 194 2.53 14.97 17.55
CA ILE A 194 2.71 13.92 18.58
C ILE A 194 1.60 12.88 18.48
N THR A 195 0.34 13.34 18.41
CA THR A 195 -0.82 12.46 18.31
C THR A 195 -0.81 11.66 16.99
N SER A 196 -0.46 12.30 15.87
CA SER A 196 -0.39 11.62 14.57
C SER A 196 0.71 10.58 14.54
N LEU A 197 1.87 10.90 15.13
CA LEU A 197 2.96 9.95 15.24
C LEU A 197 2.57 8.75 16.13
N ALA A 198 1.94 8.98 17.29
CA ALA A 198 1.45 7.92 18.16
C ALA A 198 0.47 6.99 17.41
N SER A 199 -0.43 7.55 16.62
CA SER A 199 -1.36 6.78 15.78
C SER A 199 -0.64 5.87 14.78
N ARG A 200 0.33 6.42 14.05
CA ARG A 200 1.07 5.68 13.02
C ARG A 200 1.95 4.62 13.62
N LEU A 201 2.62 4.90 14.74
CA LEU A 201 3.45 3.94 15.45
C LEU A 201 2.61 2.81 16.06
N SER A 202 1.41 3.11 16.58
CA SER A 202 0.48 2.08 17.05
C SER A 202 0.05 1.13 15.94
N LYS A 203 -0.23 1.65 14.73
CA LYS A 203 -0.51 0.80 13.56
C LYS A 203 0.69 -0.05 13.16
N ILE A 204 1.89 0.52 13.18
CA ILE A 204 3.13 -0.21 12.87
C ILE A 204 3.36 -1.34 13.89
N ASP A 205 3.15 -1.08 15.18
CA ASP A 205 3.30 -2.08 16.25
C ASP A 205 2.42 -3.32 16.02
N LEU A 206 1.18 -3.10 15.56
CA LEU A 206 0.24 -4.18 15.23
C LEU A 206 0.67 -5.00 14.01
N GLN A 207 1.47 -4.44 13.11
CA GLN A 207 1.94 -5.07 11.89
C GLN A 207 3.34 -5.70 12.03
N MET A 208 4.01 -5.49 13.16
CA MET A 208 5.35 -6.03 13.42
C MET A 208 5.30 -7.51 13.84
N ASN A 209 6.26 -8.30 13.33
CA ASN A 209 6.50 -9.65 13.86
C ASN A 209 7.35 -9.62 15.14
N GLU A 210 7.44 -10.76 15.84
CA GLU A 210 8.17 -10.84 17.12
C GLU A 210 9.65 -10.51 17.02
N LYS A 211 10.30 -10.81 15.87
CA LYS A 211 11.70 -10.45 15.64
C LYS A 211 11.87 -8.94 15.54
N GLU A 212 11.01 -8.26 14.79
CA GLU A 212 11.00 -6.80 14.65
C GLU A 212 10.71 -6.11 16.00
N LYS A 213 9.79 -6.66 16.81
CA LYS A 213 9.52 -6.15 18.17
C LYS A 213 10.75 -6.25 19.07
N GLN A 214 11.46 -7.38 19.03
CA GLN A 214 12.71 -7.56 19.78
C GLN A 214 13.80 -6.59 19.31
N GLU A 215 13.94 -6.38 18.00
CA GLU A 215 14.90 -5.42 17.45
C GLU A 215 14.61 -3.99 17.90
N ILE A 216 13.35 -3.53 17.88
CA ILE A 216 12.97 -2.22 18.41
C ILE A 216 13.28 -2.10 19.90
N GLN A 217 13.01 -3.15 20.68
CA GLN A 217 13.32 -3.17 22.11
C GLN A 217 14.83 -3.11 22.37
N ASN A 218 15.65 -3.78 21.55
CA ASN A 218 17.11 -3.73 21.67
C ASN A 218 17.68 -2.35 21.30
N ILE A 219 17.06 -1.64 20.35
CA ILE A 219 17.52 -0.31 19.92
C ILE A 219 17.16 0.78 20.92
N THR A 220 15.96 0.71 21.52
CA THR A 220 15.40 1.79 22.35
C THR A 220 15.38 1.49 23.85
N GLY A 221 15.59 0.23 24.24
CA GLY A 221 15.37 -0.25 25.60
C GLY A 221 13.89 -0.38 25.99
N LYS A 222 12.96 -0.05 25.08
CA LYS A 222 11.51 -0.02 25.33
C LYS A 222 10.75 -0.76 24.23
N LYS A 223 9.60 -1.33 24.58
CA LYS A 223 8.69 -1.89 23.57
C LYS A 223 7.97 -0.77 22.83
N MET A 224 7.58 -1.00 21.57
CA MET A 224 6.92 0.00 20.75
C MET A 224 5.62 0.53 21.40
N ASN A 225 4.81 -0.35 22.00
CA ASN A 225 3.62 0.05 22.75
C ASN A 225 3.91 1.01 23.92
N GLN A 226 5.05 0.87 24.61
CA GLN A 226 5.46 1.79 25.68
C GLN A 226 5.81 3.16 25.09
N ILE A 227 6.49 3.20 23.95
CA ILE A 227 6.81 4.45 23.24
C ILE A 227 5.51 5.16 22.78
N VAL A 228 4.55 4.40 22.26
CA VAL A 228 3.23 4.93 21.87
C VAL A 228 2.51 5.51 23.08
N ASN A 229 2.46 4.80 24.21
CA ASN A 229 1.80 5.29 25.42
C ASN A 229 2.48 6.56 25.94
N GLU A 230 3.81 6.62 25.95
CA GLU A 230 4.54 7.83 26.36
C GLU A 230 4.22 9.04 25.48
N LEU A 231 3.99 8.85 24.17
CA LEU A 231 3.54 9.94 23.29
C LEU A 231 2.10 10.38 23.61
N LEU A 232 1.23 9.44 23.97
CA LEU A 232 -0.16 9.73 24.34
C LEU A 232 -0.21 10.45 25.70
N ASP A 233 0.61 10.05 26.66
CA ASP A 233 0.71 10.68 27.99
C ASP A 233 1.07 12.17 27.89
N VAL A 234 1.85 12.58 26.88
CA VAL A 234 2.21 13.99 26.65
C VAL A 234 1.01 14.85 26.26
N VAL A 235 0.04 14.28 25.55
CA VAL A 235 -1.16 15.00 25.09
C VAL A 235 -2.36 14.79 26.01
N ASP A 236 -2.21 13.95 27.04
CA ASP A 236 -3.21 13.65 28.05
C ASP A 236 -3.14 14.67 29.23
N PRO A 237 -4.20 15.47 29.45
CA PRO A 237 -4.27 16.42 30.55
C PRO A 237 -4.18 15.77 31.94
N ASP A 238 -4.79 14.59 32.11
CA ASP A 238 -4.82 13.90 33.40
C ASP A 238 -3.42 13.38 33.76
N LYS A 239 -2.70 12.83 32.78
CA LYS A 239 -1.30 12.43 32.95
C LYS A 239 -0.39 13.61 33.27
N THR A 240 -0.64 14.75 32.66
CA THR A 240 0.08 15.99 32.95
C THR A 240 -0.15 16.46 34.38
N ILE A 241 -1.40 16.39 34.86
CA ILE A 241 -1.77 16.72 36.24
C ILE A 241 -1.10 15.74 37.22
N GLU A 242 -1.24 14.43 37.00
CA GLU A 242 -0.60 13.39 37.83
C GLU A 242 0.92 13.63 37.95
N LYS A 243 1.58 13.92 36.83
CA LYS A 243 3.02 14.16 36.81
C LYS A 243 3.41 15.45 37.52
N ALA A 244 2.59 16.49 37.42
CA ALA A 244 2.81 17.74 38.14
C ALA A 244 2.62 17.55 39.66
N LYS A 245 1.60 16.81 40.09
CA LYS A 245 1.39 16.46 41.51
C LYS A 245 2.58 15.69 42.07
N GLU A 246 3.10 14.71 41.33
CA GLU A 246 4.29 13.93 41.71
C GLU A 246 5.55 14.80 41.79
N MET A 247 5.80 15.65 40.78
CA MET A 247 7.01 16.46 40.70
C MET A 247 7.09 17.58 41.74
N PHE A 248 5.95 18.16 42.11
CA PHE A 248 5.87 19.32 43.00
C PHE A 248 5.24 19.00 44.36
N ASN A 249 4.84 17.74 44.59
CA ASN A 249 4.21 17.26 45.82
C ASN A 249 3.04 18.15 46.27
N THR A 250 2.13 18.44 45.34
CA THR A 250 0.95 19.31 45.51
C THR A 250 -0.30 18.61 45.02
N ASP A 251 -1.45 18.90 45.62
CA ASP A 251 -2.75 18.36 45.20
C ASP A 251 -3.40 19.20 44.08
N GLU A 252 -3.02 20.46 43.94
CA GLU A 252 -3.52 21.39 42.93
C GLU A 252 -2.34 22.10 42.23
N PRO A 253 -1.81 21.53 41.13
CA PRO A 253 -0.69 22.12 40.40
C PRO A 253 -1.07 23.43 39.70
N THR A 254 -0.20 24.42 39.80
CA THR A 254 -0.30 25.69 39.06
C THR A 254 -0.05 25.49 37.56
N LYS A 255 -0.44 26.47 36.74
CA LYS A 255 -0.19 26.43 35.28
C LYS A 255 1.31 26.29 34.93
N GLU A 256 2.19 26.90 35.72
CA GLU A 256 3.64 26.77 35.51
C GLU A 256 4.16 25.36 35.82
N GLU A 257 3.63 24.73 36.87
CA GLU A 257 3.96 23.35 37.25
C GLU A 257 3.44 22.34 36.22
N LEU A 258 2.24 22.55 35.68
CA LEU A 258 1.68 21.76 34.58
C LEU A 258 2.54 21.88 33.31
N ASN A 259 3.05 23.07 32.99
CA ASN A 259 3.96 23.25 31.86
C ASN A 259 5.27 22.48 32.08
N LYS A 260 5.89 22.59 33.25
CA LYS A 260 7.13 21.83 33.57
C LYS A 260 6.91 20.31 33.54
N ALA A 261 5.75 19.84 34.01
CA ALA A 261 5.37 18.43 33.92
C ALA A 261 5.20 17.97 32.47
N THR A 262 4.53 18.77 31.63
CA THR A 262 4.40 18.51 30.18
C THR A 262 5.76 18.42 29.51
N GLU A 263 6.70 19.31 29.85
CA GLU A 263 8.06 19.26 29.31
C GLU A 263 8.79 17.98 29.71
N LYS A 264 8.64 17.54 30.96
CA LYS A 264 9.26 16.31 31.45
C LYS A 264 8.72 15.06 30.75
N LEU A 265 7.40 15.02 30.53
CA LEU A 265 6.74 13.95 29.76
C LEU A 265 7.25 13.96 28.31
N PHE A 266 7.29 15.14 27.68
CA PHE A 266 7.76 15.28 26.29
C PHE A 266 9.22 14.86 26.14
N ASP A 267 10.10 15.26 27.06
CA ASP A 267 11.51 14.86 27.07
C ASP A 267 11.70 13.35 27.22
N THR A 268 10.78 12.69 27.92
CA THR A 268 10.81 11.23 28.07
C THR A 268 10.38 10.55 26.78
N ALA A 269 9.27 11.03 26.19
CA ALA A 269 8.71 10.52 24.96
C ALA A 269 9.60 10.79 23.72
N SER A 270 10.39 11.87 23.72
CA SER A 270 11.25 12.24 22.58
C SER A 270 12.56 11.43 22.52
N LYS A 271 13.06 10.90 23.65
CA LYS A 271 14.35 10.20 23.75
C LYS A 271 14.56 9.08 22.72
N PRO A 272 13.59 8.18 22.45
CA PRO A 272 13.79 7.13 21.46
C PRO A 272 14.08 7.69 20.05
N PHE A 273 13.50 8.83 19.71
CA PHE A 273 13.61 9.46 18.39
C PHE A 273 14.96 10.14 18.13
N ASP A 274 15.74 10.43 19.18
CA ASP A 274 17.11 10.92 19.05
C ASP A 274 18.02 9.89 18.37
N ASN A 275 17.71 8.59 18.51
CA ASN A 275 18.47 7.52 17.88
C ASN A 275 18.12 7.39 16.38
N PRO A 276 19.07 7.64 15.44
CA PRO A 276 18.82 7.52 14.00
C PRO A 276 18.51 6.08 13.56
N LYS A 277 19.03 5.07 14.27
CA LYS A 277 18.75 3.65 13.98
C LYS A 277 17.28 3.32 14.23
N PHE A 278 16.69 3.87 15.29
CA PHE A 278 15.27 3.69 15.59
C PHE A 278 14.38 4.28 14.50
N ARG A 279 14.66 5.53 14.09
CA ARG A 279 13.91 6.21 13.02
C ARG A 279 13.97 5.45 11.70
N SER A 280 15.17 5.02 11.30
CA SER A 280 15.37 4.27 10.07
C SER A 280 14.66 2.91 10.10
N LYS A 281 14.70 2.22 11.25
CA LYS A 281 14.04 0.92 11.42
C LYS A 281 12.51 1.02 11.34
N ILE A 282 11.90 2.06 11.92
CA ILE A 282 10.45 2.31 11.78
C ILE A 282 10.06 2.47 10.30
N ILE A 283 10.86 3.21 9.53
CA ILE A 283 10.61 3.44 8.10
C ILE A 283 10.76 2.13 7.32
N GLU A 284 11.78 1.32 7.62
CA GLU A 284 12.01 0.00 7.01
C GLU A 284 10.82 -0.95 7.27
N ILE A 285 10.38 -1.07 8.53
CA ILE A 285 9.24 -1.91 8.91
C ILE A 285 7.98 -1.47 8.17
N LYS A 286 7.71 -0.15 8.14
CA LYS A 286 6.55 0.39 7.42
C LYS A 286 6.60 0.02 5.93
N LYS A 287 7.73 0.25 5.26
CA LYS A 287 7.89 -0.05 3.82
C LYS A 287 7.72 -1.53 3.52
N LYS A 288 8.31 -2.40 4.34
CA LYS A 288 8.17 -3.85 4.23
C LYS A 288 6.71 -4.29 4.37
N ASN A 289 6.00 -3.73 5.35
CA ASN A 289 4.59 -4.06 5.57
C ASN A 289 3.67 -3.52 4.47
N GLU A 290 3.95 -2.33 3.92
CA GLU A 290 3.23 -1.81 2.74
C GLU A 290 3.46 -2.68 1.49
N GLN A 291 4.66 -3.25 1.32
CA GLN A 291 4.97 -4.18 0.23
C GLN A 291 4.28 -5.56 0.39
N ILE A 292 4.10 -6.05 1.62
CA ILE A 292 3.45 -7.35 1.88
C ILE A 292 1.92 -7.29 1.71
N ILE A 293 1.31 -6.10 1.83
CA ILE A 293 -0.16 -5.91 1.74
C ILE A 293 -0.66 -5.85 0.28
N ASP A 294 0.21 -5.64 -0.71
CA ASP A 294 -0.17 -5.57 -2.13
C ASP A 294 -0.26 -6.96 -2.80
N ASN A 295 -1.02 -7.87 -2.19
CA ASN A 295 -1.24 -9.24 -2.72
C ASN A 295 -2.71 -9.51 -3.10
N ILE A 296 -3.62 -8.52 -2.98
CA ILE A 296 -5.05 -8.68 -3.26
C ILE A 296 -5.60 -7.55 -4.16
N SER A 297 -4.75 -6.69 -4.71
CA SER A 297 -5.16 -5.71 -5.71
C SER A 297 -5.35 -6.41 -7.06
N LYS A 298 -6.54 -6.97 -7.31
CA LYS A 298 -6.99 -7.17 -8.70
C LYS A 298 -7.33 -5.78 -9.24
N ASP A 299 -6.45 -5.27 -10.09
CA ASP A 299 -6.69 -4.03 -10.83
C ASP A 299 -7.96 -4.17 -11.68
N GLU A 300 -8.92 -3.26 -11.47
CA GLU A 300 -10.02 -3.03 -12.40
C GLU A 300 -9.80 -1.69 -13.09
N VAL A 301 -9.83 -1.72 -14.43
CA VAL A 301 -9.67 -0.53 -15.27
C VAL A 301 -10.89 0.36 -15.09
N ILE A 302 -10.76 1.39 -14.26
CA ILE A 302 -11.80 2.41 -14.03
C ILE A 302 -11.91 3.40 -15.20
N PHE A 303 -10.90 3.47 -16.09
CA PHE A 303 -10.88 4.46 -17.17
C PHE A 303 -10.00 4.05 -18.37
N ALA A 304 -10.55 4.21 -19.57
CA ALA A 304 -9.83 4.12 -20.84
C ALA A 304 -10.09 5.39 -21.69
N GLY A 305 -9.17 6.38 -21.58
CA GLY A 305 -9.14 7.65 -22.32
C GLY A 305 -7.90 8.51 -21.99
N PHE A 306 -7.51 9.49 -22.81
CA PHE A 306 -6.24 10.27 -22.74
C PHE A 306 -6.42 11.66 -22.06
N ASN A 307 -5.42 12.40 -21.52
CA ASN A 307 -3.95 12.21 -21.55
C ASN A 307 -3.16 12.89 -20.39
N ASP A 308 -3.61 13.96 -19.74
CA ASP A 308 -2.62 14.85 -19.10
C ASP A 308 -1.99 14.31 -17.80
N LEU A 309 -2.79 13.87 -16.84
CA LEU A 309 -2.25 13.34 -15.57
C LEU A 309 -1.51 12.01 -15.75
N ALA A 310 -1.93 11.17 -16.69
CA ALA A 310 -1.28 9.89 -16.96
C ALA A 310 0.03 10.08 -17.74
N ALA A 311 0.06 10.98 -18.72
CA ALA A 311 1.28 11.35 -19.43
C ALA A 311 2.28 12.05 -18.50
N GLU A 312 1.81 12.90 -17.58
CA GLU A 312 2.68 13.58 -16.63
C GLU A 312 3.32 12.60 -15.63
N LYS A 313 2.56 11.63 -15.11
CA LYS A 313 3.10 10.52 -14.32
C LYS A 313 4.13 9.69 -15.11
N ALA A 314 3.84 9.36 -16.37
CA ALA A 314 4.77 8.63 -17.22
C ALA A 314 6.07 9.43 -17.48
N ARG A 315 5.98 10.75 -17.68
CA ARG A 315 7.17 11.63 -17.81
C ARG A 315 8.01 11.64 -16.55
N ILE A 316 7.39 11.70 -15.37
CA ILE A 316 8.11 11.65 -14.08
C ILE A 316 8.89 10.34 -13.96
N ILE A 317 8.26 9.21 -14.30
CA ILE A 317 8.90 7.88 -14.26
C ILE A 317 10.11 7.83 -15.22
N VAL A 318 9.92 8.24 -16.47
CA VAL A 318 11.01 8.25 -17.47
C VAL A 318 12.13 9.21 -17.06
N ASN A 319 11.82 10.41 -16.57
CA ASN A 319 12.83 11.35 -16.09
C ASN A 319 13.60 10.82 -14.87
N SER A 320 12.93 10.11 -13.97
CA SER A 320 13.58 9.46 -12.83
C SER A 320 14.57 8.39 -13.30
N PHE A 321 14.24 7.64 -14.34
CA PHE A 321 15.15 6.68 -14.96
C PHE A 321 16.34 7.36 -15.66
N LYS A 322 16.11 8.45 -16.38
CA LYS A 322 17.20 9.26 -16.97
C LYS A 322 18.19 9.75 -15.92
N ASN A 323 17.66 10.28 -14.81
CA ASN A 323 18.48 10.75 -13.70
C ASN A 323 19.26 9.59 -13.07
N PHE A 324 18.61 8.44 -12.85
CA PHE A 324 19.30 7.24 -12.37
C PHE A 324 20.47 6.85 -13.27
N ILE A 325 20.25 6.75 -14.58
CA ILE A 325 21.30 6.39 -15.54
C ILE A 325 22.46 7.39 -15.45
N HIS A 326 22.14 8.69 -15.41
CA HIS A 326 23.15 9.74 -15.38
C HIS A 326 23.99 9.72 -14.10
N GLU A 327 23.34 9.54 -12.94
CA GLU A 327 23.98 9.53 -11.62
C GLU A 327 24.81 8.26 -11.38
N ASN A 328 24.40 7.11 -11.95
CA ASN A 328 25.00 5.80 -11.66
C ASN A 328 25.89 5.27 -12.80
N LYS A 329 26.11 6.05 -13.87
CA LYS A 329 26.86 5.63 -15.06
C LYS A 329 28.28 5.11 -14.76
N ASP A 330 28.91 5.67 -13.73
CA ASP A 330 30.29 5.36 -13.33
C ASP A 330 30.35 4.35 -12.17
N GLU A 331 29.21 3.94 -11.60
CA GLU A 331 29.15 3.04 -10.44
C GLU A 331 28.70 1.63 -10.82
N LEU A 332 27.70 1.51 -11.70
CA LEU A 332 27.10 0.22 -12.03
C LEU A 332 27.80 -0.45 -13.21
N THR A 333 28.19 -1.71 -13.02
CA THR A 333 28.92 -2.50 -14.01
C THR A 333 28.20 -2.53 -15.38
N ALA A 334 26.89 -2.73 -15.38
CA ALA A 334 26.11 -2.75 -16.63
C ALA A 334 26.13 -1.39 -17.36
N LEU A 335 26.00 -0.27 -16.63
CA LEU A 335 26.05 1.06 -17.23
C LEU A 335 27.45 1.39 -17.71
N GLN A 336 28.49 1.06 -16.93
CA GLN A 336 29.88 1.23 -17.34
C GLN A 336 30.18 0.48 -18.64
N ILE A 337 29.71 -0.76 -18.80
CA ILE A 337 29.92 -1.55 -20.03
C ILE A 337 29.24 -0.90 -21.24
N ILE A 338 28.05 -0.33 -21.04
CA ILE A 338 27.28 0.29 -22.12
C ILE A 338 27.83 1.68 -22.48
N TYR A 339 28.25 2.49 -21.49
CA TYR A 339 28.81 3.84 -21.72
C TYR A 339 30.30 3.83 -22.12
N SER A 340 31.10 2.94 -21.53
CA SER A 340 32.54 2.88 -21.76
C SER A 340 32.83 1.93 -22.91
N ASN A 341 32.91 2.49 -24.10
CA ASN A 341 33.28 1.78 -25.31
C ASN A 341 34.80 1.79 -25.59
N PRO A 342 35.68 1.11 -24.79
CA PRO A 342 37.01 0.80 -25.33
C PRO A 342 37.54 -0.63 -25.11
N TYR A 343 36.82 -1.57 -24.47
CA TYR A 343 37.32 -2.95 -24.34
C TYR A 343 36.38 -3.98 -24.98
N PRO A 344 36.77 -4.60 -26.11
CA PRO A 344 35.97 -5.63 -26.80
C PRO A 344 35.81 -6.95 -26.02
N THR A 345 36.19 -7.00 -24.73
CA THR A 345 36.24 -8.21 -23.90
C THR A 345 35.29 -8.19 -22.69
N ARG A 346 34.54 -7.11 -22.45
CA ARG A 346 33.53 -7.08 -21.38
C ARG A 346 32.13 -7.26 -21.95
N PHE A 347 31.60 -8.47 -21.82
CA PHE A 347 30.19 -8.77 -22.10
C PHE A 347 29.33 -8.35 -20.92
N LEU A 348 28.09 -7.92 -21.19
CA LEU A 348 27.08 -7.79 -20.15
C LEU A 348 26.86 -9.19 -19.54
N THR A 349 26.90 -9.28 -18.22
CA THR A 349 26.63 -10.52 -17.48
C THR A 349 25.26 -10.44 -16.81
N TYR A 350 24.69 -11.60 -16.52
CA TYR A 350 23.44 -11.69 -15.77
C TYR A 350 23.54 -10.95 -14.42
N ASP A 351 24.64 -11.12 -13.69
CA ASP A 351 24.84 -10.45 -12.39
C ASP A 351 24.89 -8.93 -12.51
N ALA A 352 25.49 -8.38 -13.57
CA ALA A 352 25.52 -6.95 -13.82
C ALA A 352 24.10 -6.40 -14.13
N ILE A 353 23.30 -7.15 -14.88
CA ILE A 353 21.89 -6.82 -15.14
C ILE A 353 21.07 -6.89 -13.86
N LYS A 354 21.28 -7.93 -13.05
CA LYS A 354 20.59 -8.10 -11.78
C LYS A 354 20.93 -6.98 -10.80
N GLU A 355 22.21 -6.62 -10.69
CA GLU A 355 22.68 -5.48 -9.89
C GLU A 355 21.98 -4.18 -10.33
N LEU A 356 21.90 -3.95 -11.64
CA LEU A 356 21.20 -2.81 -12.21
C LEU A 356 19.70 -2.82 -11.88
N ALA A 357 19.02 -3.96 -12.05
CA ALA A 357 17.60 -4.12 -11.76
C ALA A 357 17.30 -3.87 -10.28
N GLU A 358 18.13 -4.40 -9.38
CA GLU A 358 18.02 -4.13 -7.95
C GLU A 358 18.31 -2.66 -7.61
N ALA A 359 19.24 -2.02 -8.32
CA ALA A 359 19.59 -0.61 -8.09
C ALA A 359 18.44 0.35 -8.47
N ILE A 360 17.74 0.10 -9.58
CA ILE A 360 16.59 0.94 -9.98
C ILE A 360 15.38 0.78 -9.05
N GLU A 361 15.24 -0.37 -8.38
CA GLU A 361 14.16 -0.65 -7.42
C GLU A 361 14.39 0.01 -6.06
N ARG A 362 15.65 0.30 -5.70
CA ARG A 362 16.01 0.88 -4.40
C ARG A 362 15.58 2.35 -4.30
N PRO A 363 15.38 2.87 -3.06
CA PRO A 363 15.15 4.29 -2.85
C PRO A 363 16.34 5.12 -3.37
N PRO A 364 16.11 6.30 -3.96
CA PRO A 364 14.83 7.03 -4.08
C PRO A 364 13.99 6.67 -5.32
N TYR A 365 14.43 5.74 -6.17
CA TYR A 365 13.92 5.56 -7.53
C TYR A 365 12.64 4.70 -7.60
N TYR A 366 12.59 3.56 -6.91
CA TYR A 366 11.40 2.67 -6.87
C TYR A 366 10.85 2.27 -8.26
N LEU A 367 11.74 2.19 -9.24
CA LEU A 367 11.45 1.85 -10.63
C LEU A 367 11.49 0.33 -10.81
N THR A 368 10.73 -0.18 -11.77
CA THR A 368 10.79 -1.58 -12.21
C THR A 368 10.74 -1.61 -13.73
N THR A 369 11.18 -2.72 -14.34
CA THR A 369 11.10 -2.92 -15.79
C THR A 369 9.68 -2.70 -16.32
N ASP A 370 8.68 -3.28 -15.65
CA ASP A 370 7.27 -3.13 -16.02
C ASP A 370 6.78 -1.67 -15.96
N LYS A 371 7.14 -0.94 -14.89
CA LYS A 371 6.76 0.48 -14.75
C LYS A 371 7.39 1.35 -15.84
N LEU A 372 8.65 1.08 -16.17
CA LEU A 372 9.38 1.80 -17.20
C LEU A 372 8.80 1.51 -18.58
N TRP A 373 8.53 0.25 -18.88
CA TRP A 373 7.94 -0.16 -20.16
C TRP A 373 6.58 0.49 -20.38
N ALA A 374 5.70 0.43 -19.37
CA ALA A 374 4.38 1.07 -19.43
C ALA A 374 4.48 2.59 -19.60
N ALA A 375 5.48 3.23 -18.97
CA ALA A 375 5.71 4.66 -19.12
C ALA A 375 6.17 5.01 -20.55
N TYR A 376 7.12 4.27 -21.14
CA TYR A 376 7.54 4.46 -22.53
C TYR A 376 6.43 4.15 -23.53
N GLU A 377 5.64 3.10 -23.30
CA GLU A 377 4.49 2.77 -24.17
C GLU A 377 3.46 3.90 -24.17
N LYS A 378 3.25 4.54 -23.01
CA LYS A 378 2.34 5.67 -22.87
C LYS A 378 2.83 6.92 -23.60
N LEU A 379 4.12 7.23 -23.51
CA LEU A 379 4.72 8.44 -24.09
C LEU A 379 5.04 8.30 -25.58
N GLU A 380 5.53 7.13 -25.99
CA GLU A 380 6.07 6.87 -27.32
C GLU A 380 5.47 5.60 -27.94
N LYS A 381 4.14 5.48 -27.90
CA LYS A 381 3.38 4.29 -28.37
C LYS A 381 3.82 3.76 -29.74
N SER A 382 4.17 4.63 -30.68
CA SER A 382 4.62 4.23 -32.04
C SER A 382 5.99 3.56 -32.08
N LYS A 383 6.78 3.66 -31.00
CA LYS A 383 8.15 3.13 -30.90
C LYS A 383 8.27 1.98 -29.89
N VAL A 384 7.20 1.59 -29.22
CA VAL A 384 7.20 0.46 -28.27
C VAL A 384 6.43 -0.72 -28.87
N LYS A 385 6.99 -1.93 -28.77
CA LYS A 385 6.41 -3.18 -29.27
C LYS A 385 6.43 -4.27 -28.21
N GLY A 386 5.46 -5.18 -28.30
CA GLY A 386 5.33 -6.35 -27.41
C GLY A 386 4.55 -6.01 -26.14
N ALA A 387 3.29 -6.44 -26.08
CA ALA A 387 2.43 -6.27 -24.91
C ALA A 387 2.45 -7.54 -24.04
N GLY A 388 2.72 -7.39 -22.74
CA GLY A 388 2.68 -8.49 -21.76
C GLY A 388 3.48 -8.17 -20.49
N PRO A 389 3.46 -9.03 -19.46
CA PRO A 389 4.31 -8.86 -18.28
C PRO A 389 5.79 -9.10 -18.63
N HIS A 390 6.64 -8.09 -18.46
CA HIS A 390 8.05 -8.11 -18.85
C HIS A 390 8.90 -8.62 -17.69
N LYS A 391 8.79 -9.93 -17.45
CA LYS A 391 9.40 -10.62 -16.30
C LYS A 391 10.88 -10.97 -16.49
N LEU A 392 11.42 -10.83 -17.70
CA LEU A 392 12.81 -11.17 -17.96
C LEU A 392 13.69 -9.98 -17.58
N LEU A 393 14.69 -10.24 -16.73
CA LEU A 393 15.68 -9.23 -16.35
C LEU A 393 16.41 -8.65 -17.57
N THR A 394 16.55 -9.42 -18.66
CA THR A 394 17.17 -8.98 -19.90
C THR A 394 16.43 -7.82 -20.59
N ASP A 395 15.13 -7.61 -20.32
CA ASP A 395 14.38 -6.49 -20.88
C ASP A 395 14.83 -5.11 -20.36
N ILE A 396 15.54 -5.06 -19.23
CA ILE A 396 16.18 -3.83 -18.77
C ILE A 396 17.24 -3.32 -19.77
N VAL A 397 17.86 -4.24 -20.53
CA VAL A 397 18.85 -3.90 -21.55
C VAL A 397 18.17 -3.23 -22.74
N SER A 398 16.99 -3.71 -23.13
CA SER A 398 16.17 -3.05 -24.15
C SER A 398 15.78 -1.63 -23.73
N LEU A 399 15.37 -1.45 -22.46
CA LEU A 399 15.05 -0.14 -21.90
C LEU A 399 16.25 0.81 -21.91
N LEU A 400 17.42 0.33 -21.49
CA LEU A 400 18.66 1.11 -21.52
C LEU A 400 19.06 1.50 -22.94
N LYS A 401 19.11 0.54 -23.88
CA LYS A 401 19.46 0.82 -25.28
C LYS A 401 18.51 1.81 -25.92
N PHE A 402 17.21 1.75 -25.58
CA PHE A 402 16.22 2.70 -26.05
C PHE A 402 16.45 4.11 -25.48
N GLU A 403 16.66 4.24 -24.17
CA GLU A 403 16.88 5.53 -23.52
C GLU A 403 18.20 6.20 -23.96
N LEU A 404 19.24 5.41 -24.19
CA LEU A 404 20.52 5.89 -24.72
C LEU A 404 20.48 6.21 -26.23
N GLY A 405 19.38 5.90 -26.90
CA GLY A 405 19.20 6.16 -28.33
C GLY A 405 19.92 5.17 -29.25
N GLU A 406 20.46 4.06 -28.72
CA GLU A 406 21.06 2.98 -29.52
C GLU A 406 20.00 2.18 -30.27
N SER A 407 18.80 2.05 -29.69
CA SER A 407 17.64 1.47 -30.37
C SER A 407 16.57 2.52 -30.65
N LYS A 408 16.03 2.49 -31.88
CA LYS A 408 14.91 3.35 -32.28
C LYS A 408 13.55 2.81 -31.82
N ILE A 409 13.49 1.53 -31.47
CA ILE A 409 12.28 0.81 -31.09
C ILE A 409 12.56 0.07 -29.79
N LEU A 410 11.69 0.24 -28.79
CA LEU A 410 11.70 -0.56 -27.58
C LEU A 410 10.93 -1.86 -27.83
N GLU A 411 11.62 -2.98 -27.84
CA GLU A 411 11.04 -4.31 -27.99
C GLU A 411 11.75 -5.32 -27.07
N PRO A 412 11.09 -6.42 -26.65
CA PRO A 412 11.67 -7.34 -25.68
C PRO A 412 12.99 -7.90 -26.18
N PHE A 413 13.92 -8.14 -25.25
CA PHE A 413 15.28 -8.54 -25.63
C PHE A 413 15.29 -9.85 -26.43
N SER A 414 14.39 -10.78 -26.09
CA SER A 414 14.19 -12.04 -26.82
C SER A 414 13.86 -11.84 -28.30
N TYR A 415 13.06 -10.82 -28.67
CA TYR A 415 12.75 -10.52 -30.07
C TYR A 415 13.99 -10.07 -30.84
N THR A 416 14.83 -9.24 -30.20
CA THR A 416 16.09 -8.80 -30.79
C THR A 416 17.03 -9.98 -30.98
N VAL A 417 17.11 -10.87 -29.99
CA VAL A 417 17.92 -12.09 -30.05
C VAL A 417 17.45 -13.03 -31.16
N ASP A 418 16.14 -13.29 -31.28
CA ASP A 418 15.58 -14.13 -32.35
C ASP A 418 15.90 -13.58 -33.74
N LYS A 419 15.71 -12.27 -33.93
CA LYS A 419 16.03 -11.62 -35.20
C LYS A 419 17.52 -11.76 -35.55
N ARG A 420 18.40 -11.48 -34.59
CA ARG A 420 19.86 -11.58 -34.78
C ARG A 420 20.31 -13.02 -35.01
N PHE A 421 19.64 -13.99 -34.40
CA PHE A 421 19.90 -15.40 -34.61
C PHE A 421 19.65 -15.81 -36.06
N GLU A 422 18.49 -15.42 -36.62
CA GLU A 422 18.15 -15.70 -38.01
C GLU A 422 19.13 -15.00 -38.98
N GLU A 423 19.52 -13.76 -38.68
CA GLU A 423 20.54 -13.02 -39.44
C GLU A 423 21.91 -13.71 -39.37
N TRP A 424 22.32 -14.19 -38.20
CA TRP A 424 23.57 -14.92 -37.99
C TRP A 424 23.60 -16.25 -38.74
N ILE A 425 22.54 -17.06 -38.63
CA ILE A 425 22.40 -18.32 -39.40
C ILE A 425 22.48 -18.05 -40.90
N SER A 426 21.77 -17.01 -41.37
CA SER A 426 21.79 -16.60 -42.78
C SER A 426 23.18 -16.14 -43.24
N ASN A 427 23.92 -15.44 -42.39
CA ASN A 427 25.31 -15.03 -42.65
C ASN A 427 26.25 -16.23 -42.74
N LYS A 428 26.16 -17.19 -41.82
CA LYS A 428 26.96 -18.42 -41.85
C LYS A 428 26.69 -19.23 -43.11
N LYS A 429 25.42 -19.35 -43.50
CA LYS A 429 25.02 -20.02 -44.75
C LYS A 429 25.62 -19.33 -45.99
N ARG A 430 25.62 -17.99 -46.03
CA ARG A 430 26.27 -17.21 -47.12
C ARG A 430 27.79 -17.39 -47.16
N GLN A 431 28.42 -17.67 -46.02
CA GLN A 431 29.85 -17.97 -45.91
C GLN A 431 30.18 -19.45 -46.22
N GLY A 432 29.19 -20.25 -46.63
CA GLY A 432 29.38 -21.67 -46.94
C GLY A 432 29.36 -22.59 -45.70
N ILE A 433 29.05 -22.06 -44.51
CA ILE A 433 28.93 -22.83 -43.28
C ILE A 433 27.46 -23.24 -43.10
N THR A 434 27.21 -24.56 -43.13
CA THR A 434 25.88 -25.14 -42.90
C THR A 434 25.87 -25.99 -41.65
N PHE A 435 24.84 -25.85 -40.83
CA PHE A 435 24.65 -26.64 -39.62
C PHE A 435 23.72 -27.82 -39.88
N THR A 436 23.98 -28.95 -39.23
CA THR A 436 23.05 -30.10 -39.21
C THR A 436 21.81 -29.78 -38.37
N GLU A 437 20.73 -30.55 -38.54
CA GLU A 437 19.52 -30.37 -37.71
C GLU A 437 19.82 -30.47 -36.20
N GLU A 438 20.70 -31.40 -35.80
CA GLU A 438 21.13 -31.55 -34.39
C GLU A 438 21.93 -30.31 -33.93
N GLN A 439 22.79 -29.74 -34.77
CA GLN A 439 23.52 -28.51 -34.47
C GLN A 439 22.58 -27.30 -34.35
N ILE A 440 21.59 -27.16 -35.24
CA ILE A 440 20.60 -26.08 -35.20
C ILE A 440 19.78 -26.16 -33.91
N GLU A 441 19.40 -27.36 -33.48
CA GLU A 441 18.66 -27.54 -32.23
C GLU A 441 19.47 -27.06 -31.01
N TRP A 442 20.76 -27.40 -30.95
CA TRP A 442 21.66 -26.89 -29.91
C TRP A 442 21.84 -25.38 -29.97
N LEU A 443 22.01 -24.81 -31.17
CA LEU A 443 22.13 -23.37 -31.37
C LEU A 443 20.87 -22.63 -30.92
N ARG A 444 19.68 -23.19 -31.16
CA ARG A 444 18.40 -22.65 -30.65
C ARG A 444 18.33 -22.67 -29.13
N MET A 445 18.72 -23.78 -28.50
CA MET A 445 18.77 -23.87 -27.03
C MET A 445 19.74 -22.85 -26.41
N ILE A 446 20.92 -22.67 -27.02
CA ILE A 446 21.90 -21.64 -26.61
C ILE A 446 21.31 -20.24 -26.78
N LYS A 447 20.67 -19.96 -27.91
CA LYS A 447 19.98 -18.69 -28.18
C LYS A 447 18.88 -18.42 -27.15
N ASP A 448 18.03 -19.40 -26.85
CA ASP A 448 16.96 -19.26 -25.85
C ASP A 448 17.54 -19.00 -24.45
N HIS A 449 18.65 -19.64 -24.10
CA HIS A 449 19.35 -19.36 -22.85
C HIS A 449 19.85 -17.90 -22.83
N ILE A 450 20.58 -17.46 -23.87
CA ILE A 450 21.08 -16.07 -24.00
C ILE A 450 19.93 -15.05 -23.95
N ALA A 451 18.77 -15.34 -24.54
CA ALA A 451 17.60 -14.46 -24.47
C ALA A 451 17.13 -14.19 -23.03
N THR A 452 17.36 -15.14 -22.12
CA THR A 452 16.95 -15.05 -20.70
C THR A 452 18.06 -14.63 -19.75
N SER A 453 19.32 -14.96 -20.04
CA SER A 453 20.46 -14.76 -19.14
C SER A 453 21.49 -13.75 -19.65
N ILE A 454 21.32 -13.21 -20.86
CA ILE A 454 22.25 -12.38 -21.66
C ILE A 454 23.61 -12.99 -22.00
N SER A 455 24.06 -13.97 -21.24
CA SER A 455 25.37 -14.59 -21.41
C SER A 455 25.26 -16.10 -21.26
N ILE A 456 26.14 -16.83 -21.94
CA ILE A 456 26.28 -18.27 -21.78
C ILE A 456 27.75 -18.61 -21.55
N THR A 457 27.98 -19.51 -20.61
CA THR A 457 29.28 -20.04 -20.24
C THR A 457 29.31 -21.56 -20.43
N LYS A 458 30.48 -22.17 -20.28
CA LYS A 458 30.60 -23.64 -20.34
C LYS A 458 29.83 -24.33 -19.22
N ASP A 459 29.82 -23.71 -18.04
CA ASP A 459 29.16 -24.25 -16.86
C ASP A 459 27.63 -24.29 -17.07
N ASP A 460 27.09 -23.36 -17.85
CA ASP A 460 25.66 -23.36 -18.23
C ASP A 460 25.30 -24.57 -19.10
N LEU A 461 26.23 -25.08 -19.91
CA LEU A 461 26.03 -26.31 -20.69
C LEU A 461 25.96 -27.57 -19.82
N GLU A 462 26.38 -27.51 -18.56
CA GLU A 462 26.22 -28.60 -17.61
C GLU A 462 24.87 -28.53 -16.85
N GLN A 463 24.09 -27.47 -17.07
CA GLN A 463 22.77 -27.26 -16.45
C GLN A 463 21.62 -27.69 -17.36
N THR A 464 20.40 -27.78 -16.79
CA THR A 464 19.17 -28.02 -17.57
C THR A 464 18.86 -26.80 -18.45
N PRO A 465 18.48 -26.96 -19.74
CA PRO A 465 18.11 -28.19 -20.45
C PRO A 465 19.27 -28.94 -21.13
N PHE A 466 20.48 -28.38 -21.18
CA PHE A 466 21.63 -28.96 -21.89
C PHE A 466 22.10 -30.29 -21.29
N HIS A 467 22.09 -30.41 -19.95
CA HIS A 467 22.41 -31.65 -19.24
C HIS A 467 21.56 -32.82 -19.71
N ASN A 468 20.26 -32.60 -19.93
CA ASN A 468 19.34 -33.65 -20.39
C ASN A 468 19.65 -34.14 -21.81
N LYS A 469 20.47 -33.40 -22.57
CA LYS A 469 20.98 -33.78 -23.89
C LYS A 469 22.43 -34.24 -23.87
N GLY A 470 23.02 -34.52 -22.70
CA GLY A 470 24.40 -34.97 -22.56
C GLY A 470 25.42 -33.86 -22.33
N GLY A 471 24.95 -32.63 -22.04
CA GLY A 471 25.72 -31.51 -21.53
C GLY A 471 26.91 -31.08 -22.40
N LEU A 472 27.93 -30.49 -21.76
CA LEU A 472 29.13 -29.99 -22.42
C LEU A 472 29.87 -31.06 -23.26
N PHE A 473 29.87 -32.32 -22.82
CA PHE A 473 30.50 -33.41 -23.55
C PHE A 473 29.82 -33.67 -24.91
N LYS A 474 28.49 -33.76 -24.91
CA LYS A 474 27.74 -33.95 -26.16
C LYS A 474 27.84 -32.70 -27.06
N ALA A 475 27.78 -31.50 -26.48
CA ALA A 475 27.98 -30.25 -27.22
C ALA A 475 29.33 -30.23 -27.95
N ASN A 476 30.41 -30.56 -27.24
CA ASN A 476 31.75 -30.67 -27.84
C ASN A 476 31.80 -31.67 -28.99
N LYS A 477 31.15 -32.83 -28.83
CA LYS A 477 31.10 -33.86 -29.88
C LYS A 477 30.32 -33.42 -31.12
N ILE A 478 29.23 -32.67 -30.94
CA ILE A 478 28.37 -32.19 -32.04
C ILE A 478 29.07 -31.10 -32.87
N PHE A 479 29.89 -30.27 -32.24
CA PHE A 479 30.60 -29.16 -32.89
C PHE A 479 32.08 -29.46 -33.13
N ASP A 480 32.47 -30.74 -33.21
CA ASP A 480 33.83 -31.19 -33.51
C ASP A 480 34.93 -30.53 -32.65
N GLY A 481 34.65 -30.32 -31.36
CA GLY A 481 35.54 -29.66 -30.40
C GLY A 481 35.59 -28.13 -30.49
N ASN A 482 34.80 -27.50 -31.36
CA ASN A 482 34.78 -26.05 -31.57
C ASN A 482 33.65 -25.30 -30.82
N ILE A 483 33.00 -25.94 -29.83
CA ILE A 483 31.86 -25.34 -29.13
C ILE A 483 32.19 -23.98 -28.50
N ASP A 484 33.43 -23.78 -28.02
CA ASP A 484 33.87 -22.53 -27.40
C ASP A 484 33.82 -21.36 -28.38
N ASN A 485 34.31 -21.59 -29.60
CA ASN A 485 34.30 -20.58 -30.66
C ASN A 485 32.86 -20.31 -31.13
N VAL A 486 32.04 -21.35 -31.22
CA VAL A 486 30.63 -21.24 -31.63
C VAL A 486 29.83 -20.43 -30.61
N ILE A 487 29.98 -20.73 -29.31
CA ILE A 487 29.31 -19.99 -28.23
C ILE A 487 29.74 -18.53 -28.24
N LYS A 488 31.05 -18.27 -28.32
CA LYS A 488 31.57 -16.90 -28.31
C LYS A 488 31.06 -16.09 -29.49
N ASP A 489 31.17 -16.64 -30.71
CA ASP A 489 30.70 -16.00 -31.94
C ASP A 489 29.19 -15.76 -31.93
N LEU A 490 28.42 -16.72 -31.42
CA LEU A 490 26.97 -16.58 -31.29
C LEU A 490 26.60 -15.53 -30.24
N GLN A 491 27.21 -15.55 -29.05
CA GLN A 491 26.96 -14.55 -28.01
C GLN A 491 27.32 -13.13 -28.50
N GLU A 492 28.45 -12.96 -29.17
CA GLU A 492 28.83 -11.70 -29.79
C GLU A 492 27.77 -11.23 -30.79
N ALA A 493 27.31 -12.11 -31.68
CA ALA A 493 26.30 -11.75 -32.69
C ALA A 493 24.93 -11.41 -32.10
N LEU A 494 24.52 -12.08 -31.02
CA LEU A 494 23.20 -11.90 -30.42
C LEU A 494 23.16 -10.68 -29.47
N VAL A 495 24.22 -10.44 -28.71
CA VAL A 495 24.23 -9.47 -27.60
C VAL A 495 24.96 -8.17 -27.98
N SER A 496 26.07 -8.28 -28.71
CA SER A 496 26.92 -7.13 -29.05
C SER A 496 26.38 -6.38 -30.28
N LYS A 497 26.61 -5.06 -30.29
CA LYS A 497 26.08 -4.06 -31.24
C LYS A 497 24.62 -4.26 -31.59
#